data_AF-A0A536XVP3-F1
#
_entry.id   AF-A0A536XVP3-F1
#
_cell.length_a   1.000
_cell.length_b   1.000
_cell.length_c   1.000
_cell.angle_alpha   90.00
_cell.angle_beta   90.00
_cell.angle_gamma   90.00
#
_symmetry.space_group_name_H-M   'P 1'
#
loop_
_entity.id
_entity.type
_entity.pdbx_description
1 polymer ?
#
loop_
_entity_poly.entity_id
_entity_poly.type
_entity_poly.pdbx_seq_one_letter_code
_entity_poly.pdbx_strand_id
1 'polypeptide(L)'
;MASVTQADMFGNPAQTSAARRTVVIDAKTRWVTVERGDVVKFVANGQEFVWAFNGMASSFDLNRVAPTGALNRDLKVYVWPNAEDLADK
;
A
#
# COMPACT_ATOMS: atom_id res chain seq x y z
N MET A 1 -14.82 22.42 -7.75
CA MET A 1 -14.03 21.29 -8.26
C MET A 1 -13.50 20.55 -7.04
N ALA A 2 -13.85 19.28 -6.82
CA ALA A 2 -13.24 18.52 -5.74
C ALA A 2 -11.79 18.17 -6.14
N SER A 3 -10.82 18.45 -5.26
CA SER A 3 -9.42 18.09 -5.47
C SER A 3 -9.21 16.65 -5.04
N VAL A 4 -8.64 15.83 -5.92
CA VAL A 4 -8.21 14.47 -5.59
C VAL A 4 -7.08 14.55 -4.57
N THR A 5 -7.24 13.87 -3.43
CA THR A 5 -6.24 13.81 -2.36
C THR A 5 -5.29 12.63 -2.53
N GLN A 6 -4.21 12.62 -1.74
CA GLN A 6 -3.32 11.47 -1.65
C GLN A 6 -4.07 10.20 -1.20
N ALA A 7 -5.06 10.38 -0.34
CA ALA A 7 -5.89 9.28 0.16
C ALA A 7 -6.74 8.64 -0.93
N ASP A 8 -7.35 9.48 -1.78
CA ASP A 8 -8.15 9.01 -2.92
C ASP A 8 -7.30 8.19 -3.91
N MET A 9 -6.01 8.55 -4.06
CA MET A 9 -5.11 7.90 -5.01
C MET A 9 -4.45 6.64 -4.44
N PHE A 10 -3.90 6.68 -3.23
CA PHE A 10 -3.03 5.62 -2.71
C PHE A 10 -3.62 4.86 -1.51
N GLY A 11 -4.70 5.34 -0.93
CA GLY A 11 -5.31 4.78 0.28
C GLY A 11 -4.86 5.49 1.56
N ASN A 12 -4.97 4.83 2.70
CA ASN A 12 -4.84 5.49 4.01
C ASN A 12 -4.01 4.69 5.02
N PRO A 13 -3.37 5.35 6.00
CA PRO A 13 -2.76 4.66 7.12
C PRO A 13 -3.83 3.92 7.93
N ALA A 14 -3.48 2.74 8.44
CA ALA A 14 -4.38 1.89 9.23
C ALA A 14 -3.74 1.48 10.55
N GLN A 15 -4.56 0.98 11.48
CA GLN A 15 -4.08 0.46 12.76
C GLN A 15 -3.43 -0.91 12.59
N THR A 16 -2.41 -1.21 13.39
CA THR A 16 -1.70 -2.51 13.34
C THR A 16 -2.63 -3.71 13.57
N SER A 17 -3.66 -3.55 14.39
CA SER A 17 -4.70 -4.57 14.64
C SER A 17 -5.61 -4.85 13.44
N ALA A 18 -5.68 -3.93 12.48
CA ALA A 18 -6.47 -4.10 11.26
C ALA A 18 -5.70 -4.84 10.15
N ALA A 19 -4.37 -5.00 10.29
CA ALA A 19 -3.55 -5.68 9.30
C ALA A 19 -3.93 -7.15 9.20
N ARG A 20 -4.32 -7.58 8.01
CA ARG A 20 -4.65 -8.98 7.72
C ARG A 20 -3.45 -9.75 7.15
N ARG A 21 -2.43 -9.02 6.71
CA ARG A 21 -1.21 -9.56 6.11
C ARG A 21 0.00 -8.77 6.58
N THR A 22 1.12 -9.46 6.76
CA THR A 22 2.43 -8.83 6.99
C THR A 22 3.34 -9.10 5.81
N VAL A 23 4.01 -8.05 5.31
CA VAL A 23 5.02 -8.11 4.25
C VAL A 23 6.32 -7.57 4.81
N VAL A 24 7.34 -8.42 4.87
CA VAL A 24 8.71 -8.01 5.20
C VAL A 24 9.39 -7.55 3.92
N ILE A 25 9.95 -6.35 3.94
CA ILE A 25 10.69 -5.77 2.82
C ILE A 25 12.17 -5.93 3.13
N ASP A 26 12.81 -6.87 2.42
CA ASP A 26 14.25 -7.12 2.48
C ASP A 26 14.93 -6.74 1.15
N ALA A 27 16.26 -6.86 1.08
CA ALA A 27 17.05 -6.47 -0.09
C ALA A 27 16.62 -7.15 -1.41
N LYS A 28 15.99 -8.33 -1.36
CA LYS A 28 15.48 -9.08 -2.51
C LYS A 28 14.08 -8.65 -2.94
N THR A 29 13.32 -7.96 -2.09
CA THR A 29 11.97 -7.47 -2.44
C THR A 29 12.08 -6.40 -3.52
N ARG A 30 11.60 -6.72 -4.73
CA ARG A 30 11.63 -5.81 -5.89
C ARG A 30 10.31 -5.08 -6.11
N TRP A 31 9.20 -5.73 -5.78
CA TRP A 31 7.87 -5.16 -5.79
C TRP A 31 7.00 -5.89 -4.77
N VAL A 32 5.87 -5.27 -4.43
CA VAL A 32 4.81 -5.89 -3.64
C VAL A 32 3.54 -5.93 -4.47
N THR A 33 2.77 -7.00 -4.32
CA THR A 33 1.45 -7.14 -4.93
C THR A 33 0.40 -7.30 -3.85
N VAL A 34 -0.65 -6.50 -3.95
CA VAL A 34 -1.80 -6.45 -3.03
C VAL A 34 -3.09 -6.37 -3.84
N GLU A 35 -4.21 -6.67 -3.21
CA GLU A 35 -5.53 -6.44 -3.78
C GLU A 35 -6.14 -5.14 -3.25
N ARG A 36 -7.01 -4.51 -4.03
CA ARG A 36 -7.75 -3.34 -3.58
C ARG A 36 -8.60 -3.71 -2.36
N GLY A 37 -8.53 -2.89 -1.31
CA GLY A 37 -9.16 -3.14 -0.02
C GLY A 37 -8.28 -3.92 0.96
N ASP A 38 -7.10 -4.40 0.56
CA ASP A 38 -6.16 -5.03 1.49
C ASP A 38 -5.67 -4.05 2.56
N VAL A 39 -5.47 -4.57 3.77
CA VAL A 39 -4.79 -3.86 4.86
C VAL A 39 -3.53 -4.63 5.21
N VAL A 40 -2.38 -4.06 4.89
CA VAL A 40 -1.08 -4.73 4.96
C VAL A 40 -0.16 -4.01 5.92
N LYS A 41 0.44 -4.77 6.83
CA LYS A 41 1.57 -4.34 7.65
C LYS A 41 2.86 -4.54 6.87
N PHE A 42 3.61 -3.47 6.68
CA PHE A 42 4.96 -3.51 6.13
C PHE A 42 5.98 -3.46 7.25
N VAL A 43 6.97 -4.34 7.18
CA VAL A 43 8.13 -4.35 8.08
C VAL A 43 9.36 -4.11 7.22
N ALA A 44 10.02 -2.96 7.41
CA ALA A 44 11.13 -2.53 6.58
C ALA A 44 12.12 -1.72 7.42
N ASN A 45 13.42 -2.02 7.29
CA ASN A 45 14.49 -1.28 7.98
C ASN A 45 14.29 -1.15 9.51
N GLY A 46 13.70 -2.17 10.15
CA GLY A 46 13.38 -2.13 11.59
C GLY A 46 12.18 -1.26 11.97
N GLN A 47 11.50 -0.65 10.99
CA GLN A 47 10.26 0.09 11.16
C GLN A 47 9.07 -0.74 10.70
N GLU A 48 7.91 -0.46 11.28
CA GLU A 48 6.65 -1.05 10.86
C GLU A 48 5.62 0.05 10.57
N PHE A 49 4.86 -0.10 9.50
CA PHE A 49 3.72 0.75 9.20
C PHE A 49 2.61 -0.07 8.54
N VAL A 50 1.35 0.36 8.71
CA VAL A 50 0.21 -0.35 8.16
C VAL A 50 -0.56 0.55 7.20
N TRP A 51 -0.89 0.00 6.05
CA TRP A 51 -1.55 0.72 4.97
C TRP A 51 -2.77 -0.03 4.47
N ALA A 52 -3.89 0.69 4.33
CA ALA A 52 -5.09 0.22 3.66
C ALA A 52 -5.07 0.67 2.20
N PHE A 53 -5.12 -0.29 1.27
CA PHE A 53 -5.10 -0.08 -0.17
C PHE A 53 -6.51 0.19 -0.72
N ASN A 54 -7.17 1.23 -0.21
CA ASN A 54 -8.51 1.67 -0.62
C ASN A 54 -8.50 2.86 -1.60
N GLY A 55 -7.34 3.16 -2.21
CA GLY A 55 -7.20 4.18 -3.25
C GLY A 55 -7.46 3.64 -4.67
N MET A 56 -7.43 4.55 -5.64
CA MET A 56 -7.74 4.26 -7.04
C MET A 56 -6.55 3.76 -7.87
N ALA A 57 -5.31 3.99 -7.43
CA ALA A 57 -4.11 3.67 -8.20
C ALA A 57 -3.91 2.16 -8.37
N SER A 58 -3.65 1.71 -9.60
CA SER A 58 -3.30 0.32 -9.92
C SER A 58 -1.81 0.00 -9.64
N SER A 59 -0.96 1.02 -9.56
CA SER A 59 0.40 0.88 -9.05
C SER A 59 0.96 2.23 -8.63
N PHE A 60 1.89 2.22 -7.67
CA PHE A 60 2.62 3.42 -7.23
C PHE A 60 3.90 3.03 -6.49
N ASP A 61 4.75 4.01 -6.18
CA ASP A 61 5.93 3.80 -5.34
C ASP A 61 5.52 3.84 -3.87
N LEU A 62 5.80 2.77 -3.11
CA LEU A 62 5.44 2.65 -1.70
C LEU A 62 6.04 3.78 -0.85
N ASN A 63 7.14 4.39 -1.29
CA ASN A 63 7.74 5.58 -0.69
C ASN A 63 6.79 6.79 -0.60
N ARG A 64 5.74 6.84 -1.43
CA ARG A 64 4.72 7.90 -1.36
C ARG A 64 3.89 7.85 -0.09
N VAL A 65 3.78 6.68 0.53
CA VAL A 65 2.92 6.43 1.70
C VAL A 65 3.70 5.92 2.91
N ALA A 66 4.91 5.40 2.69
CA ALA A 66 5.79 4.95 3.76
C ALA A 66 6.33 6.15 4.56
N PRO A 67 6.51 5.99 5.89
CA PRO A 67 7.17 7.01 6.68
C PRO A 67 8.64 7.19 6.27
N THR A 68 9.16 8.40 6.45
CA THR A 68 10.56 8.74 6.14
C THR A 68 11.52 7.77 6.83
N GLY A 69 12.45 7.18 6.06
CA GLY A 69 13.45 6.25 6.57
C GLY A 69 13.03 4.78 6.59
N ALA A 70 11.75 4.46 6.38
CA ALA A 70 11.29 3.07 6.35
C ALA A 70 11.81 2.30 5.13
N LEU A 71 12.06 3.02 4.03
CA LEU A 71 12.53 2.46 2.78
C LEU A 71 13.77 3.22 2.30
N ASN A 72 14.82 2.47 1.96
CA ASN A 72 16.09 3.00 1.45
C ASN A 72 16.14 3.04 -0.09
N ARG A 73 15.02 2.76 -0.76
CA ARG A 73 14.88 2.71 -2.22
C ARG A 73 13.42 2.85 -2.62
N ASP A 74 13.17 3.19 -3.88
CA ASP A 74 11.83 3.12 -4.45
C ASP A 74 11.39 1.66 -4.62
N LEU A 75 10.30 1.31 -3.94
CA LEU A 75 9.68 -0.01 -4.03
C LEU A 75 8.31 0.14 -4.69
N LYS A 76 8.12 -0.51 -5.83
CA LYS A 76 6.85 -0.52 -6.56
C LYS A 76 5.83 -1.39 -5.83
N VAL A 77 4.62 -0.89 -5.64
CA VAL A 77 3.45 -1.70 -5.26
C VAL A 77 2.46 -1.76 -6.42
N TYR A 78 1.95 -2.95 -6.69
CA TYR A 78 0.89 -3.23 -7.65
C TYR A 78 -0.39 -3.57 -6.91
N VAL A 79 -1.46 -2.85 -7.23
CA VAL A 79 -2.79 -3.02 -6.63
C VAL A 79 -3.70 -3.67 -7.67
N TRP A 80 -4.07 -4.91 -7.41
CA TRP A 80 -4.96 -5.67 -8.27
C TRP A 80 -6.41 -5.29 -7.97
N PRO A 81 -7.28 -5.23 -8.99
CA PRO A 81 -8.71 -5.08 -8.77
C PRO A 81 -9.23 -6.28 -7.98
N ASN A 82 -10.14 -6.03 -7.04
CA ASN A 82 -10.83 -7.06 -6.28
C ASN A 82 -12.17 -7.41 -6.97
N ALA A 83 -12.91 -8.39 -6.43
CA ALA A 83 -14.19 -8.80 -7.02
C ALA A 83 -15.22 -7.67 -7.13
N GLU A 84 -15.22 -6.71 -6.20
CA GLU A 84 -16.09 -5.53 -6.22
C GLU A 84 -15.75 -4.60 -7.39
N ASP A 85 -14.47 -4.33 -7.63
CA ASP A 85 -13.99 -3.53 -8.78
C ASP A 85 -14.34 -4.17 -10.13
N LEU A 86 -14.31 -5.50 -10.19
CA LEU A 86 -14.68 -6.25 -11.39
C LEU A 86 -16.19 -6.32 -11.64
N ALA A 87 -17.01 -6.17 -10.60
CA ALA A 87 -18.46 -6.20 -10.70
C ALA A 87 -19.07 -4.86 -11.15
N ASP A 88 -18.35 -3.75 -10.95
CA ASP A 88 -18.79 -2.38 -11.31
C ASP A 88 -18.42 -1.98 -12.76
N LYS A 89 -18.01 -2.95 -13.58
CA LYS A 89 -17.45 -2.73 -14.93
C LYS A 89 -18.33 -3.28 -16.03
#